data_AF-A0A7S0G076-F1
#
_entry.id   AF-A0A7S0G076-F1
#
_cell.length_a   1.000
_cell.length_b   1.000
_cell.length_c   1.000
_cell.angle_alpha   90.00
_cell.angle_beta   90.00
_cell.angle_gamma   90.00
#
_symmetry.space_group_name_H-M   'P 1'
#
loop_
_entity.id
_entity.type
_entity.pdbx_description
1 polymer ?
#
loop_
_entity_poly.entity_id
_entity_poly.type
_entity_poly.pdbx_seq_one_letter_code
_entity_poly.pdbx_strand_id
1 'polypeptide(L)'
;SLAAPFLIRWLHNSLKSLTEDLANLGLELTVRTGKTYGTEIDRLVEETGADTVFWHRVYEPELVQMSKNIQAELKKKNVASSTFKSELLVEPWDLKDANGEVYQTLPSYVAAWMALPPPP
;
A
#
# COMPACT_ATOMS: atom_id res chain seq x y z
N SER A 1 2.45 -11.68 20.43
CA SER A 1 2.68 -10.30 19.94
C SER A 1 1.48 -9.48 20.33
N LEU A 2 1.60 -8.63 21.34
CA LEU A 2 0.52 -7.73 21.76
C LEU A 2 0.79 -6.39 21.08
N ALA A 3 0.09 -6.11 19.98
CA ALA A 3 0.00 -4.71 19.54
C ALA A 3 -0.52 -3.90 20.73
N ALA A 4 0.12 -2.77 21.02
CA ALA A 4 -0.26 -1.94 22.17
C ALA A 4 -1.78 -1.67 22.14
N PRO A 5 -2.50 -1.75 23.28
CA PRO A 5 -3.97 -1.58 23.31
C PRO A 5 -4.47 -0.32 22.60
N PHE A 6 -3.65 0.75 22.62
CA PHE A 6 -3.91 1.97 21.88
C PHE A 6 -3.92 1.80 20.36
N LEU A 7 -2.97 1.04 19.78
CA LEU A 7 -2.90 0.80 18.34
C LEU A 7 -4.12 0.01 17.85
N ILE A 8 -4.58 -0.96 18.63
CA ILE A 8 -5.80 -1.73 18.33
C ILE A 8 -7.01 -0.80 18.36
N ARG A 9 -7.11 0.07 19.38
CA ARG A 9 -8.20 1.04 19.48
C ARG A 9 -8.19 2.03 18.32
N TRP A 10 -7.01 2.52 17.95
CA TRP A 10 -6.84 3.42 16.82
C TRP A 10 -7.29 2.74 15.52
N LEU A 11 -6.78 1.54 15.22
CA LEU A 11 -7.15 0.79 14.03
C LEU A 11 -8.66 0.51 13.96
N HIS A 12 -9.27 0.10 15.07
CA HIS A 12 -10.71 -0.13 15.12
C HIS A 12 -11.51 1.13 14.75
N ASN A 13 -11.16 2.27 15.32
CA ASN A 13 -11.83 3.53 15.02
C ASN A 13 -11.58 3.99 13.58
N SER A 14 -10.36 3.82 13.06
CA SER A 14 -10.02 4.13 11.67
C SER A 14 -10.82 3.27 10.69
N LEU A 15 -10.93 1.96 10.92
CA LEU A 15 -11.74 1.07 10.09
C LEU A 15 -13.22 1.42 10.16
N LYS A 16 -13.74 1.77 11.35
CA LYS A 16 -15.13 2.20 11.50
C LYS A 16 -15.42 3.45 10.68
N SER A 17 -14.56 4.48 10.75
CA SER A 17 -14.70 5.70 9.95
C SER A 17 -14.68 5.38 8.46
N LEU A 18 -13.75 4.55 8.01
CA LEU A 18 -13.65 4.16 6.60
C LEU A 18 -14.89 3.42 6.12
N THR A 19 -15.47 2.54 6.94
CA THR A 19 -16.73 1.85 6.62
C THR A 19 -17.87 2.85 6.40
N GLU A 20 -17.99 3.86 7.26
CA GLU A 20 -19.04 4.89 7.15
C GLU A 20 -18.84 5.73 5.88
N ASP A 21 -17.61 6.13 5.59
CA ASP A 21 -17.28 6.90 4.37
C ASP A 21 -17.56 6.12 3.08
N LEU A 22 -17.22 4.83 3.05
CA LEU A 22 -17.51 3.95 1.91
C LEU A 22 -19.01 3.71 1.75
N ALA A 23 -19.74 3.50 2.86
CA ALA A 23 -21.19 3.31 2.82
C ALA A 23 -21.92 4.54 2.27
N ASN A 24 -21.43 5.75 2.56
CA ASN A 24 -21.96 6.99 1.97
C ASN A 24 -21.79 7.06 0.44
N LEU A 25 -20.83 6.31 -0.11
CA LEU A 25 -20.60 6.15 -1.55
C LEU A 25 -21.32 4.92 -2.14
N GLY A 26 -22.10 4.18 -1.33
CA GLY A 26 -22.77 2.94 -1.73
C GLY A 26 -21.84 1.74 -1.82
N LEU A 27 -20.67 1.79 -1.17
CA LEU A 27 -19.66 0.73 -1.14
C LEU A 27 -19.65 0.02 0.22
N GLU A 28 -19.20 -1.23 0.23
CA GLU A 28 -19.03 -2.02 1.45
C GLU A 28 -17.55 -2.26 1.76
N LEU A 29 -17.16 -2.13 3.03
CA LEU A 29 -15.84 -2.53 3.52
C LEU A 29 -15.87 -3.95 4.08
N THR A 30 -15.29 -4.90 3.34
CA THR A 30 -15.09 -6.27 3.84
C THR A 30 -13.80 -6.38 4.66
N VAL A 31 -13.91 -6.74 5.94
CA VAL A 31 -12.76 -6.98 6.83
C VAL A 31 -12.53 -8.48 6.97
N ARG A 32 -11.30 -8.94 6.69
CA ARG A 32 -10.88 -10.35 6.81
C ARG A 32 -9.70 -10.50 7.76
N THR A 33 -9.64 -11.64 8.46
CA THR A 33 -8.56 -11.98 9.37
C THR A 33 -7.95 -13.30 8.94
N GLY A 34 -6.67 -13.30 8.60
CA GLY A 34 -5.96 -14.50 8.15
C GLY A 34 -4.64 -14.14 7.50
N LYS A 35 -4.01 -15.13 6.87
CA LYS A 35 -2.83 -14.89 6.04
C LYS A 35 -3.28 -14.11 4.79
N THR A 36 -2.73 -12.92 4.59
CA THR A 36 -3.11 -12.04 3.48
C THR A 36 -3.02 -12.75 2.14
N TYR A 37 -1.82 -13.23 1.79
CA TYR A 37 -1.57 -13.92 0.53
C TYR A 37 -1.53 -15.45 0.70
N GLY A 38 -2.04 -16.19 -0.29
CA GLY A 38 -2.16 -17.64 -0.24
C GLY A 38 -3.39 -18.13 0.55
N THR A 39 -4.25 -17.20 1.00
CA THR A 39 -5.49 -17.54 1.70
C THR A 39 -6.58 -16.48 1.45
N GLU A 40 -6.50 -15.31 2.09
CA GLU A 40 -7.65 -14.39 2.10
C GLU A 40 -7.83 -13.63 0.79
N ILE A 41 -6.75 -13.19 0.12
CA ILE A 41 -6.85 -12.58 -1.22
C ILE A 41 -7.35 -13.58 -2.26
N ASP A 42 -6.90 -14.84 -2.19
CA ASP A 42 -7.32 -15.88 -3.12
C ASP A 42 -8.82 -16.19 -2.99
N ARG A 43 -9.29 -16.34 -1.74
CA ARG A 43 -10.71 -16.50 -1.44
C ARG A 43 -11.52 -15.30 -1.93
N LEU A 44 -11.04 -14.08 -1.70
CA LEU A 44 -11.75 -12.88 -2.12
C LEU A 44 -11.90 -12.83 -3.65
N VAL A 45 -10.84 -13.15 -4.40
CA VAL A 45 -10.90 -13.23 -5.87
C VAL A 45 -11.90 -14.29 -6.34
N GLU A 46 -11.88 -15.48 -5.73
CA GLU A 46 -12.80 -16.57 -6.07
C GLU A 46 -14.26 -16.24 -5.74
N GLU A 47 -14.53 -15.64 -4.57
CA GLU A 47 -15.87 -15.27 -4.12
C GLU A 47 -16.48 -14.12 -4.94
N THR A 48 -15.65 -13.17 -5.37
CA THR A 48 -16.12 -11.96 -6.08
C THR A 48 -16.06 -12.09 -7.60
N GLY A 49 -15.26 -13.01 -8.13
CA GLY A 49 -14.96 -13.08 -9.57
C GLY A 49 -14.13 -11.90 -10.07
N ALA A 50 -13.41 -11.19 -9.20
CA ALA A 50 -12.61 -10.03 -9.57
C ALA A 50 -11.53 -10.39 -10.60
N ASP A 51 -11.48 -9.63 -11.70
CA ASP A 51 -10.44 -9.73 -12.72
C ASP A 51 -9.22 -8.86 -12.42
N THR A 52 -9.32 -7.94 -11.47
CA THR A 52 -8.28 -6.95 -11.15
C THR A 52 -8.24 -6.62 -9.67
N VAL A 53 -7.04 -6.51 -9.11
CA VAL A 53 -6.81 -6.11 -7.70
C VAL A 53 -5.90 -4.89 -7.63
N PHE A 54 -6.32 -3.89 -6.85
CA PHE A 54 -5.57 -2.64 -6.65
C PHE A 54 -5.14 -2.49 -5.20
N TRP A 55 -3.94 -1.95 -4.98
CA TRP A 55 -3.49 -1.54 -3.65
C TRP A 55 -2.44 -0.43 -3.72
N HIS A 56 -2.11 0.13 -2.56
CA HIS A 56 -1.07 1.12 -2.43
C HIS A 56 0.32 0.49 -2.35
N ARG A 57 1.32 1.18 -2.91
CA ARG A 57 2.72 0.80 -2.75
C ARG A 57 3.09 0.78 -1.27
N VAL A 58 3.92 -0.19 -0.92
CA VAL A 58 4.54 -0.39 0.40
C VAL A 58 6.05 -0.29 0.21
N TYR A 59 6.78 0.11 1.25
CA TYR A 59 8.20 0.48 1.12
C TYR A 59 9.12 -0.34 2.03
N GLU A 60 8.57 -1.00 3.04
CA GLU A 60 9.28 -1.91 3.92
C GLU A 60 9.70 -3.17 3.15
N PRO A 61 10.97 -3.62 3.23
CA PRO A 61 11.49 -4.71 2.41
C PRO A 61 10.64 -6.00 2.45
N GLU A 62 10.16 -6.38 3.63
CA GLU A 62 9.32 -7.58 3.81
C GLU A 62 7.96 -7.41 3.11
N LEU A 63 7.35 -6.23 3.22
CA LEU A 63 6.07 -5.93 2.58
C LEU A 63 6.21 -5.79 1.06
N VAL A 64 7.31 -5.23 0.59
CA VAL A 64 7.66 -5.18 -0.85
C VAL A 64 7.75 -6.60 -1.41
N GLN A 65 8.45 -7.51 -0.71
CA GLN A 65 8.55 -8.89 -1.15
C GLN A 65 7.19 -9.60 -1.13
N MET A 66 6.39 -9.38 -0.09
CA MET A 66 5.01 -9.88 -0.01
C MET A 66 4.17 -9.36 -1.18
N SER A 67 4.23 -8.07 -1.48
CA SER A 67 3.49 -7.44 -2.58
C SER A 67 3.89 -8.00 -3.94
N LYS A 68 5.19 -8.23 -4.18
CA LYS A 68 5.68 -8.90 -5.39
C LYS A 68 5.13 -10.32 -5.52
N ASN A 69 5.10 -11.07 -4.42
CA ASN A 69 4.55 -12.42 -4.40
C ASN A 69 3.05 -12.42 -4.73
N ILE A 70 2.28 -11.47 -4.17
CA ILE A 70 0.85 -11.29 -4.50
C ILE A 70 0.66 -11.05 -6.00
N GLN A 71 1.41 -10.12 -6.61
CA GLN A 71 1.30 -9.82 -8.05
C GLN A 71 1.62 -11.03 -8.92
N ALA A 72 2.71 -11.74 -8.61
CA ALA A 72 3.16 -12.89 -9.38
C ALA A 72 2.10 -14.00 -9.42
N GLU A 73 1.36 -14.16 -8.32
CA GLU A 73 0.41 -15.24 -8.17
C GLU A 73 -0.99 -14.89 -8.69
N LEU A 74 -1.44 -13.66 -8.49
CA LEU A 74 -2.63 -13.13 -9.19
C LEU A 74 -2.46 -13.28 -10.71
N LYS A 75 -1.27 -12.97 -11.23
CA LYS A 75 -0.94 -13.15 -12.65
C LYS A 75 -1.08 -14.62 -13.11
N LYS A 76 -0.67 -15.61 -12.30
CA LYS A 76 -0.85 -17.03 -12.65
C LYS A 76 -2.32 -17.43 -12.73
N LYS A 77 -3.20 -16.72 -12.03
CA LYS A 77 -4.66 -16.90 -12.05
C LYS A 77 -5.36 -16.04 -13.12
N ASN A 78 -4.61 -15.36 -13.99
CA ASN A 78 -5.12 -14.39 -14.97
C ASN A 78 -5.89 -13.21 -14.34
N VAL A 79 -5.52 -12.84 -13.11
CA VAL A 79 -6.05 -11.68 -12.40
C VAL A 79 -5.03 -10.56 -12.51
N ALA A 80 -5.43 -9.42 -13.08
CA ALA A 80 -4.60 -8.24 -13.19
C ALA A 80 -4.33 -7.63 -11.80
N SER A 81 -3.22 -6.92 -11.67
CA SER A 81 -2.94 -6.16 -10.47
C SER A 81 -2.22 -4.86 -10.76
N SER A 82 -2.44 -3.84 -9.94
CA SER A 82 -1.78 -2.55 -10.07
C SER A 82 -1.56 -1.88 -8.72
N THR A 83 -0.43 -1.19 -8.60
CA THR A 83 -0.06 -0.47 -7.38
C THR A 83 0.07 1.02 -7.63
N PHE A 84 -0.35 1.82 -6.66
CA PHE A 84 -0.33 3.28 -6.75
C PHE A 84 0.52 3.90 -5.63
N LYS A 85 1.06 5.11 -5.90
CA LYS A 85 1.81 5.89 -4.90
C LYS A 85 0.90 6.22 -3.71
N SER A 86 1.45 6.27 -2.50
CA SER A 86 0.68 6.36 -1.25
C SER A 86 1.38 7.18 -0.17
N GLU A 87 2.27 6.56 0.61
CA GLU A 87 2.80 7.10 1.87
C GLU A 87 3.92 8.13 1.70
N LEU A 88 4.57 8.13 0.53
CA LEU A 88 5.71 8.99 0.26
C LEU A 88 5.33 10.18 -0.61
N LEU A 89 5.77 11.36 -0.21
CA LEU A 89 5.66 12.59 -1.02
C LEU A 89 6.52 12.52 -2.28
N VAL A 90 7.69 11.90 -2.17
CA VAL A 90 8.66 11.71 -3.26
C VAL A 90 9.09 10.25 -3.28
N GLU A 91 9.07 9.62 -4.45
CA GLU A 91 9.53 8.25 -4.55
C GLU A 91 11.06 8.19 -4.41
N PRO A 92 11.62 7.20 -3.70
CA PRO A 92 13.06 7.13 -3.46
C PRO A 92 13.91 7.07 -4.74
N TRP A 93 13.34 6.57 -5.84
CA TRP A 93 14.03 6.51 -7.14
C TRP A 93 13.87 7.78 -7.99
N ASP A 94 12.96 8.70 -7.62
CA ASP A 94 12.70 9.95 -8.34
C ASP A 94 13.64 11.08 -7.91
N LEU A 95 14.17 11.04 -6.68
CA LEU A 95 15.05 12.09 -6.14
C LEU A 95 16.44 11.54 -5.81
N LYS A 96 17.36 11.78 -6.75
CA LYS A 96 18.74 11.32 -6.72
C LYS A 96 19.71 12.49 -6.84
N ASP A 97 20.91 12.32 -6.32
CA ASP A 97 21.98 13.30 -6.47
C ASP A 97 22.53 13.34 -7.92
N ALA A 98 23.52 14.21 -8.16
CA ALA A 98 24.13 14.39 -9.47
C ALA A 98 24.81 13.11 -10.03
N ASN A 99 25.13 12.14 -9.17
CA ASN A 99 25.72 10.86 -9.56
C ASN A 99 24.65 9.76 -9.73
N GLY A 100 23.38 10.06 -9.50
CA GLY A 100 22.29 9.08 -9.55
C GLY A 100 22.12 8.25 -8.28
N GLU A 101 22.76 8.65 -7.19
CA GLU A 101 22.72 7.98 -5.88
C GLU A 101 21.65 8.58 -4.96
N VAL A 102 21.22 7.81 -3.96
CA VAL A 102 20.29 8.32 -2.93
C VAL A 102 21.00 9.26 -1.96
N TYR A 103 20.31 10.32 -1.54
CA TYR A 103 20.84 11.27 -0.56
C TYR A 103 21.10 10.58 0.80
N GLN A 104 22.33 10.67 1.29
CA GLN A 104 22.77 10.03 2.53
C GLN A 104 22.54 10.88 3.78
N THR A 105 22.16 12.16 3.61
CA THR A 105 21.90 13.07 4.73
C THR A 105 20.56 13.77 4.57
N LEU A 106 19.82 13.93 5.68
CA LEU A 106 18.53 14.62 5.67
C LEU A 106 18.63 16.06 5.11
N PRO A 107 19.64 16.89 5.45
CA PRO A 107 19.72 18.25 4.90
C PRO A 107 19.87 18.30 3.38
N SER A 108 20.70 17.41 2.81
CA SER A 108 20.88 17.35 1.34
C SER A 108 19.62 16.87 0.62
N TYR A 109 18.95 15.86 1.19
CA TYR A 109 17.64 15.41 0.71
C TYR A 109 16.60 16.53 0.74
N VAL A 110 16.46 17.24 1.86
CA VAL A 110 15.46 18.31 2.02
C VAL A 110 15.73 19.46 1.04
N ALA A 111 17.00 19.88 0.88
CA ALA A 111 17.35 20.91 -0.07
C ALA A 111 16.95 20.53 -1.51
N ALA A 112 17.19 19.29 -1.91
CA ALA A 112 16.81 18.78 -3.22
C ALA A 112 15.28 18.63 -3.38
N TRP A 113 14.59 18.11 -2.36
CA TRP A 113 13.14 17.95 -2.36
C TRP A 113 12.42 19.30 -2.49
N MET A 114 12.86 20.32 -1.75
CA MET A 114 12.28 21.66 -1.78
C MET A 114 12.51 22.40 -3.10
N ALA A 115 13.45 21.92 -3.93
CA ALA A 115 13.69 22.45 -5.27
C ALA A 115 12.82 21.78 -6.35
N LEU A 116 12.07 20.73 -6.02
CA LEU A 116 11.13 20.10 -6.96
C LEU A 116 9.97 21.06 -7.29
N PRO A 117 9.45 21.03 -8.53
CA PRO A 117 8.22 21.74 -8.84
C PRO A 117 7.07 21.22 -7.95
N PRO A 118 6.04 22.05 -7.69
CA PRO A 118 4.84 21.56 -7.02
C PRO A 118 4.27 20.35 -7.79
N PRO A 119 3.69 19.37 -7.11
CA PRO A 119 3.02 18.27 -7.77
C PRO A 119 1.94 18.81 -8.74
N PRO A 120 1.72 18.14 -9.88
CA PRO A 120 0.70 18.53 -10.85
C PRO A 120 -0.71 18.55 -10.27
#